data_AF-A0A3N5Z592-F1
#
_entry.id   AF-A0A3N5Z592-F1
#
_cell.length_a   1.000
_cell.length_b   1.000
_cell.length_c   1.000
_cell.angle_alpha   90.00
_cell.angle_beta   90.00
_cell.angle_gamma   90.00
#
_symmetry.space_group_name_H-M   'P 1'
#
loop_
_entity.id
_entity.type
_entity.pdbx_description
1 polymer ?
#
loop_
_entity_poly.entity_id
_entity_poly.type
_entity_poly.pdbx_seq_one_letter_code
_entity_poly.pdbx_strand_id
1 'polypeptide(L)'
;MPEDSYSVLSAEERDQLVETAKMLLAMLEEKEPRLKQHSERVANTAASFCEATGLLADDDLHHLYLAGLLHDVGLIGTPGEVTGKALPSPDEAQLMKKHPVTGVRILSLVQRFEPLLAAVRHHHEAWDGSGYPDGRHGEEIPLEARVLRLFDAFDDLTSTIRRPQALPVGEALAAIQERAGAEFDPDLVPRFRKFVESTPGMGEDFMRKQQSDFVKTSFAAVLQKFSAGKVQPPAMPQVVFELRSAIQRQETTVKEVAQILQRDPVISLRLISVANSPVYKGHGEVKSVQVAIPRLGFKETLSIVMAIANKNLYQARQPQFRMALDKMWIHSLATAYAAKHFARTLPLDDPEILFLMGLIHDIGKVILLRALADASKEKAPPMDAILAGIQNAHQSIGTMLLKRWGFGDEFQNVVSLHEGGNYNDQTDREILVVHLANMLTRKMGYSSFAWDGGDLAELSSARLLGLSSDAIGRVEETVKEVIKDIAHLF
;
A
#
# COMPACT_ATOMS: atom_id res chain seq x y z
N MET A 1 -33.94 0.71 -31.75
CA MET A 1 -33.61 0.47 -30.33
C MET A 1 -32.09 0.45 -30.26
N PRO A 2 -31.42 1.49 -29.73
CA PRO A 2 -30.02 1.32 -29.35
C PRO A 2 -29.99 0.52 -28.04
N GLU A 3 -29.23 -0.57 -28.05
CA GLU A 3 -28.87 -1.32 -26.85
C GLU A 3 -27.97 -0.41 -25.99
N ASP A 4 -28.47 0.05 -24.85
CA ASP A 4 -27.65 0.73 -23.85
C ASP A 4 -26.74 -0.30 -23.19
N SER A 5 -25.49 -0.36 -23.67
CA SER A 5 -24.42 -1.04 -22.97
C SER A 5 -24.06 -0.25 -21.73
N TYR A 6 -24.46 -0.72 -20.54
CA TYR A 6 -23.84 -0.29 -19.29
C TYR A 6 -22.37 -0.71 -19.35
N SER A 7 -21.50 0.21 -19.78
CA SER A 7 -20.06 -0.02 -19.83
C SER A 7 -19.53 -0.06 -18.40
N VAL A 8 -18.97 -1.20 -18.01
CA VAL A 8 -18.21 -1.36 -16.75
C VAL A 8 -17.17 -0.23 -16.67
N LEU A 9 -17.23 0.57 -15.59
CA LEU A 9 -16.33 1.71 -15.37
C LEU A 9 -14.86 1.26 -15.40
N SER A 10 -13.99 2.03 -16.06
CA SER A 10 -12.55 1.83 -15.93
C SER A 10 -12.08 2.17 -14.51
N ALA A 11 -10.90 1.68 -14.11
CA ALA A 11 -10.35 1.96 -12.78
C ALA A 11 -10.10 3.45 -12.57
N GLU A 12 -9.56 4.15 -13.57
CA GLU A 12 -9.35 5.61 -13.52
C GLU A 12 -10.66 6.38 -13.35
N GLU A 13 -11.74 5.94 -14.01
CA GLU A 13 -13.06 6.55 -13.84
C GLU A 13 -13.65 6.29 -12.46
N ARG A 14 -13.44 5.10 -11.87
CA ARG A 14 -13.83 4.81 -10.48
C ARG A 14 -13.04 5.64 -9.48
N ASP A 15 -11.73 5.76 -9.67
CA ASP A 15 -10.87 6.57 -8.80
C ASP A 15 -11.25 8.05 -8.88
N GLN A 16 -11.51 8.57 -10.09
CA GLN A 16 -11.98 9.95 -10.27
C GLN A 16 -13.35 10.19 -9.64
N LEU A 17 -14.25 9.19 -9.69
CA LEU A 17 -15.55 9.24 -9.04
C LEU A 17 -15.42 9.27 -7.51
N VAL A 18 -14.53 8.44 -6.95
CA VAL A 18 -14.21 8.40 -5.52
C VAL A 18 -13.57 9.73 -5.06
N GLU A 19 -12.62 10.29 -5.81
CA GLU A 19 -12.02 11.59 -5.49
C GLU A 19 -13.05 12.73 -5.54
N THR A 20 -13.97 12.68 -6.50
CA THR A 20 -15.10 13.63 -6.55
C THR A 20 -16.00 13.49 -5.33
N ALA A 21 -16.30 12.25 -4.91
CA ALA A 21 -17.08 11.97 -3.71
C ALA A 21 -16.38 12.48 -2.44
N LYS A 22 -15.06 12.25 -2.30
CA LYS A 22 -14.24 12.76 -1.19
C LYS A 22 -14.22 14.29 -1.15
N MET A 23 -14.16 14.95 -2.31
CA MET A 23 -14.22 16.41 -2.38
C MET A 23 -15.56 16.94 -1.85
N LEU A 24 -16.68 16.35 -2.27
CA LEU A 24 -18.01 16.70 -1.76
C LEU A 24 -18.14 16.42 -0.26
N LEU A 25 -17.58 15.32 0.22
CA LEU A 25 -17.55 14.97 1.63
C LEU A 25 -16.71 15.97 2.45
N ALA A 26 -15.57 16.42 1.94
CA ALA A 26 -14.75 17.45 2.58
C ALA A 26 -15.50 18.79 2.68
N MET A 27 -16.32 19.14 1.68
CA MET A 27 -17.18 20.33 1.75
C MET A 27 -18.27 20.19 2.82
N LEU A 28 -18.76 18.98 3.06
CA LEU A 28 -19.69 18.68 4.16
C LEU A 28 -18.98 18.72 5.53
N GLU A 29 -17.76 18.21 5.62
CA GLU A 29 -16.90 18.27 6.82
C GLU A 29 -16.65 19.71 7.26
N GLU A 30 -16.40 20.63 6.33
CA GLU A 30 -16.21 22.05 6.63
C GLU A 30 -17.45 22.69 7.30
N LYS A 31 -18.65 22.16 7.04
CA LYS A 31 -19.90 22.62 7.67
C LYS A 31 -20.08 22.06 9.07
N GLU A 32 -19.87 20.76 9.23
CA GLU A 32 -19.94 20.06 10.50
C GLU A 32 -18.94 18.89 10.48
N PRO A 33 -17.79 19.03 11.17
CA PRO A 33 -16.69 18.07 11.09
C PRO A 33 -17.08 16.63 11.42
N ARG A 34 -18.13 16.45 12.21
CA ARG A 34 -18.58 15.13 12.64
C ARG A 34 -19.41 14.38 11.59
N LEU A 35 -19.96 15.07 10.59
CA LEU A 35 -20.77 14.44 9.53
C LEU A 35 -19.94 13.52 8.64
N LYS A 36 -18.68 13.85 8.38
CA LYS A 36 -17.79 12.98 7.60
C LYS A 36 -17.59 11.63 8.26
N GLN A 37 -17.25 11.63 9.55
CA GLN A 37 -17.03 10.40 10.30
C GLN A 37 -18.29 9.54 10.35
N HIS A 38 -19.45 10.17 10.43
CA HIS A 38 -20.74 9.50 10.33
C HIS A 38 -20.93 8.85 8.95
N SER A 39 -20.82 9.62 7.86
CA SER A 39 -20.98 9.11 6.50
C SER A 39 -20.02 7.97 6.19
N GLU A 40 -18.77 8.06 6.63
CA GLU A 40 -17.77 7.00 6.48
C GLU A 40 -18.21 5.72 7.22
N ARG A 41 -18.67 5.81 8.46
CA ARG A 41 -19.16 4.62 9.19
C ARG A 41 -20.39 4.00 8.55
N VAL A 42 -21.37 4.81 8.12
CA VAL A 42 -22.57 4.31 7.45
C VAL A 42 -22.22 3.62 6.12
N ALA A 43 -21.41 4.27 5.28
CA ALA A 43 -20.99 3.71 3.99
C ALA A 43 -20.28 2.36 4.15
N ASN A 44 -19.30 2.30 5.06
CA ASN A 44 -18.49 1.11 5.30
C ASN A 44 -19.33 -0.06 5.82
N THR A 45 -20.21 0.21 6.78
CA THR A 45 -21.00 -0.83 7.45
C THR A 45 -22.13 -1.34 6.57
N ALA A 46 -22.80 -0.46 5.82
CA ALA A 46 -23.82 -0.83 4.84
C ALA A 46 -23.26 -1.72 3.72
N ALA A 47 -22.11 -1.34 3.14
CA ALA A 47 -21.47 -2.12 2.09
C ALA A 47 -20.98 -3.49 2.61
N SER A 48 -20.34 -3.51 3.79
CA SER A 48 -19.88 -4.76 4.42
C SER A 48 -21.04 -5.71 4.75
N PHE A 49 -22.20 -5.18 5.15
CA PHE A 49 -23.39 -5.97 5.39
C PHE A 49 -23.93 -6.62 4.11
N CYS A 50 -24.01 -5.87 3.02
CA CYS A 50 -24.49 -6.39 1.75
C CYS A 50 -23.52 -7.42 1.15
N GLU A 51 -22.20 -7.19 1.30
CA GLU A 51 -21.15 -8.16 0.94
C GLU A 51 -21.32 -9.46 1.75
N ALA A 52 -21.45 -9.38 3.07
CA ALA A 52 -21.56 -10.55 3.95
C ALA A 52 -22.86 -11.35 3.75
N THR A 53 -23.91 -10.70 3.29
CA THR A 53 -25.23 -11.32 3.08
C THR A 53 -25.50 -11.73 1.64
N GLY A 54 -24.66 -11.30 0.69
CA GLY A 54 -24.86 -11.53 -0.74
C GLY A 54 -26.14 -10.88 -1.28
N LEU A 55 -26.56 -9.75 -0.70
CA LEU A 55 -27.79 -9.04 -1.07
C LEU A 55 -27.64 -8.22 -2.36
N LEU A 56 -26.41 -7.82 -2.71
CA LEU A 56 -26.08 -6.99 -3.87
C LEU A 56 -24.92 -7.61 -4.65
N ALA A 57 -24.86 -7.35 -5.95
CA ALA A 57 -23.70 -7.68 -6.78
C ALA A 57 -22.55 -6.69 -6.54
N ASP A 58 -21.33 -7.05 -6.95
CA ASP A 58 -20.11 -6.25 -6.68
C ASP A 58 -20.19 -4.80 -7.18
N ASP A 59 -20.74 -4.57 -8.38
CA ASP A 59 -20.89 -3.22 -8.93
C ASP A 59 -21.92 -2.39 -8.12
N ASP A 60 -22.98 -3.03 -7.62
CA ASP A 60 -24.01 -2.39 -6.78
C ASP A 60 -23.49 -2.09 -5.37
N LEU A 61 -22.55 -2.89 -4.84
CA LEU A 61 -21.87 -2.60 -3.57
C LEU A 61 -21.07 -1.30 -3.64
N HIS A 62 -20.39 -1.04 -4.76
CA HIS A 62 -19.65 0.21 -4.94
C HIS A 62 -20.60 1.42 -5.01
N HIS A 63 -21.75 1.28 -5.68
CA HIS A 63 -22.78 2.30 -5.67
C HIS A 63 -23.35 2.51 -4.26
N LEU A 64 -23.69 1.45 -3.52
CA LEU A 64 -24.15 1.57 -2.14
C LEU A 64 -23.13 2.29 -1.25
N TYR A 65 -21.84 1.97 -1.39
CA TYR A 65 -20.77 2.64 -0.65
C TYR A 65 -20.74 4.14 -0.92
N LEU A 66 -20.71 4.55 -2.21
CA LEU A 66 -20.71 5.96 -2.58
C LEU A 66 -22.01 6.68 -2.16
N ALA A 67 -23.15 6.01 -2.26
CA ALA A 67 -24.44 6.52 -1.80
C ALA A 67 -24.42 6.74 -0.27
N GLY A 68 -23.87 5.80 0.50
CA GLY A 68 -23.70 5.96 1.95
C GLY A 68 -22.73 7.08 2.31
N LEU A 69 -21.68 7.28 1.52
CA LEU A 69 -20.72 8.37 1.77
C LEU A 69 -21.35 9.74 1.52
N LEU A 70 -22.28 9.82 0.56
CA LEU A 70 -22.88 11.06 0.08
C LEU A 70 -24.35 11.24 0.49
N HIS A 71 -24.93 10.36 1.32
CA HIS A 71 -26.36 10.41 1.64
C HIS A 71 -26.78 11.75 2.25
N ASP A 72 -25.91 12.31 3.11
CA ASP A 72 -26.09 13.59 3.80
C ASP A 72 -25.55 14.81 3.03
N VAL A 73 -25.06 14.66 1.79
CA VAL A 73 -24.42 15.76 1.02
C VAL A 73 -25.35 16.96 0.80
N GLY A 74 -26.67 16.75 0.83
CA GLY A 74 -27.65 17.81 0.73
C GLY A 74 -27.64 18.79 1.90
N LEU A 75 -27.05 18.43 3.03
CA LEU A 75 -26.89 19.30 4.20
C LEU A 75 -25.94 20.48 3.93
N ILE A 76 -25.13 20.45 2.85
CA ILE A 76 -24.37 21.62 2.38
C ILE A 76 -25.29 22.84 2.15
N GLY A 77 -26.54 22.60 1.73
CA GLY A 77 -27.55 23.63 1.53
C GLY A 77 -28.24 24.12 2.80
N THR A 78 -27.91 23.55 3.97
CA THR A 78 -28.52 23.88 5.27
C THR A 78 -27.57 24.76 6.09
N PRO A 79 -28.06 25.78 6.81
CA PRO A 79 -27.21 26.61 7.68
C PRO A 79 -26.49 25.77 8.76
N GLY A 80 -25.21 26.05 8.99
CA GLY A 80 -24.37 25.28 9.93
C GLY A 80 -24.88 25.29 11.39
N GLU A 81 -25.48 26.41 11.80
CA GLU A 81 -26.12 26.58 13.11
C GLU A 81 -27.30 25.63 13.34
N VAL A 82 -27.88 25.07 12.26
CA VAL A 82 -28.98 24.11 12.29
C VAL A 82 -28.46 22.68 12.24
N THR A 83 -27.47 22.39 11.38
CA THR A 83 -26.94 21.03 11.16
C THR A 83 -26.25 20.44 12.40
N GLY A 84 -25.66 21.29 13.26
CA GLY A 84 -24.97 20.85 14.48
C GLY A 84 -25.84 20.75 15.74
N LYS A 85 -27.16 20.99 15.66
CA LYS A 85 -28.05 20.98 16.83
C LYS A 85 -28.53 19.57 17.16
N ALA A 86 -28.32 19.15 18.40
CA ALA A 86 -28.87 17.88 18.93
C ALA A 86 -30.41 17.90 19.06
N LEU A 87 -31.01 19.09 19.25
CA LEU A 87 -32.44 19.28 19.40
C LEU A 87 -32.89 20.49 18.55
N PRO A 88 -33.08 20.31 17.23
CA PRO A 88 -33.59 21.37 16.37
C PRO A 88 -35.05 21.70 16.69
N SER A 89 -35.44 22.95 16.48
CA SER A 89 -36.85 23.34 16.50
C SER A 89 -37.64 22.64 15.38
N PRO A 90 -38.99 22.60 15.43
CA PRO A 90 -39.79 22.00 14.37
C PRO A 90 -39.49 22.56 12.97
N ASP A 91 -39.25 23.87 12.86
CA ASP A 91 -38.92 24.54 11.59
C ASP A 91 -37.51 24.17 11.11
N GLU A 92 -36.56 24.06 12.03
CA GLU A 92 -35.19 23.61 11.76
C GLU A 92 -35.16 22.15 11.30
N ALA A 93 -35.95 21.28 11.94
CA ALA A 93 -36.11 19.89 11.52
C ALA A 93 -36.74 19.78 10.12
N GLN A 94 -37.73 20.61 9.79
CA GLN A 94 -38.28 20.68 8.43
C GLN A 94 -37.24 21.14 7.39
N LEU A 95 -36.31 22.01 7.77
CA LEU A 95 -35.22 22.43 6.89
C LEU A 95 -34.26 21.27 6.63
N MET A 96 -33.86 20.54 7.67
CA MET A 96 -33.00 19.36 7.55
C MET A 96 -33.64 18.28 6.67
N LYS A 97 -34.95 18.03 6.77
CA LYS A 97 -35.66 17.04 5.93
C LYS A 97 -35.59 17.30 4.41
N LYS A 98 -35.09 18.45 3.97
CA LYS A 98 -34.89 18.77 2.55
C LYS A 98 -33.57 18.22 1.98
N HIS A 99 -32.68 17.69 2.81
CA HIS A 99 -31.36 17.24 2.34
C HIS A 99 -31.40 16.06 1.36
N PRO A 100 -32.33 15.07 1.40
CA PRO A 100 -32.31 14.01 0.40
C PRO A 100 -32.59 14.56 -1.01
N VAL A 101 -33.55 15.48 -1.10
CA VAL A 101 -33.90 16.17 -2.36
C VAL A 101 -32.75 17.08 -2.82
N THR A 102 -32.12 17.78 -1.89
CA THR A 102 -30.98 18.67 -2.20
C THR A 102 -29.75 17.86 -2.62
N GLY A 103 -29.51 16.71 -2.00
CA GLY A 103 -28.44 15.78 -2.31
C GLY A 103 -28.59 15.25 -3.73
N VAL A 104 -29.77 14.76 -4.10
CA VAL A 104 -30.07 14.37 -5.49
C VAL A 104 -29.78 15.50 -6.47
N ARG A 105 -30.21 16.73 -6.16
CA ARG A 105 -29.95 17.89 -7.01
C ARG A 105 -28.46 18.14 -7.21
N ILE A 106 -27.64 18.05 -6.15
CA ILE A 106 -26.18 18.22 -6.23
C ILE A 106 -25.55 17.07 -7.03
N LEU A 107 -25.87 15.83 -6.68
CA LEU A 107 -25.25 14.64 -7.28
C LEU A 107 -25.64 14.47 -8.74
N SER A 108 -26.84 14.88 -9.15
CA SER A 108 -27.30 14.83 -10.55
C SER A 108 -26.46 15.67 -11.52
N LEU A 109 -25.63 16.61 -11.01
CA LEU A 109 -24.68 17.38 -11.83
C LEU A 109 -23.55 16.51 -12.37
N VAL A 110 -23.28 15.36 -11.75
CA VAL A 110 -22.31 14.37 -12.20
C VAL A 110 -23.09 13.17 -12.71
N GLN A 111 -23.19 13.03 -14.03
CA GLN A 111 -23.96 11.94 -14.68
C GLN A 111 -23.64 10.54 -14.12
N ARG A 112 -22.40 10.32 -13.67
CA ARG A 112 -21.94 9.03 -13.14
C ARG A 112 -22.48 8.69 -11.74
N PHE A 113 -23.03 9.67 -11.01
CA PHE A 113 -23.72 9.45 -9.74
C PHE A 113 -25.20 9.06 -9.92
N GLU A 114 -25.69 8.94 -11.15
CA GLU A 114 -27.08 8.51 -11.42
C GLU A 114 -27.48 7.24 -10.66
N PRO A 115 -26.66 6.17 -10.61
CA PRO A 115 -27.00 4.96 -9.86
C PRO A 115 -27.17 5.17 -8.34
N LEU A 116 -26.62 6.25 -7.80
CA LEU A 116 -26.69 6.56 -6.37
C LEU A 116 -27.98 7.29 -5.98
N LEU A 117 -28.62 7.96 -6.94
CA LEU A 117 -29.62 8.99 -6.65
C LEU A 117 -30.84 8.42 -5.94
N ALA A 118 -31.27 7.21 -6.30
CA ALA A 118 -32.41 6.56 -5.66
C ALA A 118 -32.12 6.23 -4.19
N ALA A 119 -30.93 5.69 -3.90
CA ALA A 119 -30.49 5.41 -2.54
C ALA A 119 -30.42 6.70 -1.70
N VAL A 120 -29.79 7.74 -2.23
CA VAL A 120 -29.66 9.05 -1.57
C VAL A 120 -31.01 9.76 -1.39
N ARG A 121 -31.95 9.63 -2.33
CA ARG A 121 -33.27 10.28 -2.19
C ARG A 121 -34.11 9.66 -1.09
N HIS A 122 -34.05 8.33 -0.98
CA HIS A 122 -35.03 7.55 -0.23
C HIS A 122 -34.50 6.96 1.08
N HIS A 123 -33.26 7.25 1.49
CA HIS A 123 -32.68 6.71 2.72
C HIS A 123 -33.39 7.13 4.02
N HIS A 124 -34.34 8.08 3.96
CA HIS A 124 -35.22 8.47 5.07
C HIS A 124 -36.69 8.06 4.89
N GLU A 125 -37.01 7.29 3.86
CA GLU A 125 -38.31 6.62 3.77
C GLU A 125 -38.44 5.58 4.90
N ALA A 126 -39.66 5.36 5.37
CA ALA A 126 -39.99 4.39 6.41
C ALA A 126 -40.76 3.24 5.79
N TRP A 127 -40.55 2.02 6.27
CA TRP A 127 -41.20 0.83 5.72
C TRP A 127 -42.73 0.94 5.65
N ASP A 128 -43.36 1.60 6.62
CA ASP A 128 -44.81 1.83 6.68
C ASP A 128 -45.32 3.04 5.86
N GLY A 129 -44.42 3.77 5.18
CA GLY A 129 -44.76 4.96 4.41
C GLY A 129 -44.80 6.27 5.21
N SER A 130 -44.48 6.26 6.50
CA SER A 130 -44.43 7.48 7.33
C SER A 130 -43.19 8.36 7.12
N GLY A 131 -42.25 7.89 6.29
CA GLY A 131 -40.99 8.56 5.99
C GLY A 131 -41.12 9.68 4.97
N TYR A 132 -39.96 10.15 4.50
CA TYR A 132 -39.86 11.28 3.57
C TYR A 132 -38.68 11.05 2.60
N PRO A 133 -38.61 11.74 1.44
CA PRO A 133 -39.46 12.85 0.99
C PRO A 133 -40.75 12.46 0.25
N ASP A 134 -40.88 11.22 -0.24
CA ASP A 134 -41.94 10.84 -1.17
C ASP A 134 -43.02 9.94 -0.56
N GLY A 135 -42.81 9.44 0.67
CA GLY A 135 -43.78 8.60 1.38
C GLY A 135 -43.87 7.20 0.79
N ARG A 136 -42.75 6.69 0.29
CA ARG A 136 -42.66 5.32 -0.26
C ARG A 136 -42.76 4.30 0.86
N HIS A 137 -43.33 3.14 0.55
CA HIS A 137 -43.57 2.09 1.55
C HIS A 137 -43.15 0.71 1.03
N GLY A 138 -42.77 -0.16 1.96
CA GLY A 138 -42.34 -1.53 1.66
C GLY A 138 -41.24 -1.59 0.61
N GLU A 139 -41.45 -2.44 -0.40
CA GLU A 139 -40.50 -2.69 -1.49
C GLU A 139 -40.45 -1.58 -2.55
N GLU A 140 -41.32 -0.57 -2.47
CA GLU A 140 -41.18 0.63 -3.32
C GLU A 140 -39.92 1.42 -2.97
N ILE A 141 -39.40 1.22 -1.75
CA ILE A 141 -38.13 1.78 -1.29
C ILE A 141 -36.99 0.92 -1.85
N PRO A 142 -36.02 1.50 -2.60
CA PRO A 142 -34.86 0.78 -3.09
C PRO A 142 -34.14 0.03 -1.96
N LEU A 143 -33.59 -1.16 -2.28
CA LEU A 143 -32.91 -1.99 -1.27
C LEU A 143 -31.76 -1.24 -0.61
N GLU A 144 -30.98 -0.51 -1.40
CA GLU A 144 -29.87 0.33 -0.96
C GLU A 144 -30.33 1.38 0.05
N ALA A 145 -31.47 2.04 -0.21
CA ALA A 145 -32.06 3.02 0.71
C ALA A 145 -32.53 2.37 2.02
N ARG A 146 -33.14 1.17 1.96
CA ARG A 146 -33.56 0.40 3.14
C ARG A 146 -32.35 0.00 4.00
N VAL A 147 -31.24 -0.37 3.36
CA VAL A 147 -29.97 -0.67 4.04
C VAL A 147 -29.38 0.59 4.66
N LEU A 148 -29.26 1.70 3.92
CA LEU A 148 -28.74 2.96 4.44
C LEU A 148 -29.57 3.46 5.64
N ARG A 149 -30.90 3.36 5.58
CA ARG A 149 -31.81 3.72 6.67
C ARG A 149 -31.48 2.98 7.97
N LEU A 150 -31.16 1.69 7.89
CA LEU A 150 -30.80 0.87 9.04
C LEU A 150 -29.46 1.31 9.65
N PHE A 151 -28.44 1.51 8.82
CA PHE A 151 -27.09 1.85 9.28
C PHE A 151 -26.98 3.30 9.77
N ASP A 152 -27.69 4.23 9.13
CA ASP A 152 -27.83 5.61 9.59
C ASP A 152 -28.47 5.67 10.99
N ALA A 153 -29.59 4.99 11.19
CA ALA A 153 -30.26 4.91 12.48
C ALA A 153 -29.42 4.20 13.56
N PHE A 154 -28.64 3.18 13.19
CA PHE A 154 -27.75 2.50 14.12
C PHE A 154 -26.57 3.38 14.55
N ASP A 155 -25.94 4.08 13.62
CA ASP A 155 -24.89 5.03 13.94
C ASP A 155 -25.42 6.15 14.85
N ASP A 156 -26.62 6.66 14.57
CA ASP A 156 -27.30 7.66 15.41
C ASP A 156 -27.56 7.21 16.85
N LEU A 157 -27.80 5.92 17.07
CA LEU A 157 -28.05 5.37 18.40
C LEU A 157 -26.76 5.09 19.16
N THR A 158 -25.70 4.69 18.46
CA THR A 158 -24.44 4.20 19.05
C THR A 158 -23.31 5.22 19.05
N SER A 159 -23.47 6.34 18.35
CA SER A 159 -22.47 7.40 18.25
C SER A 159 -22.77 8.57 19.19
N THR A 160 -21.73 9.09 19.85
CA THR A 160 -21.81 10.32 20.65
C THR A 160 -21.81 11.59 19.80
N ILE A 161 -21.80 11.44 18.47
CA ILE A 161 -21.73 12.57 17.52
C ILE A 161 -23.06 13.33 17.46
N ARG A 162 -24.19 12.61 17.38
CA ARG A 162 -25.53 13.21 17.26
C ARG A 162 -26.37 13.10 18.54
N ARG A 163 -25.84 12.45 19.58
CA ARG A 163 -26.48 12.33 20.90
C ARG A 163 -25.50 12.62 22.05
N PRO A 164 -25.98 13.21 23.15
CA PRO A 164 -25.16 13.40 24.36
C PRO A 164 -24.65 12.08 24.96
N GLN A 165 -25.39 10.99 24.76
CA GLN A 165 -25.06 9.66 25.29
C GLN A 165 -25.37 8.59 24.23
N ALA A 166 -24.33 7.83 23.86
CA ALA A 166 -24.46 6.67 22.99
C ALA A 166 -25.12 5.50 23.74
N LEU A 167 -26.00 4.78 23.06
CA LEU A 167 -26.57 3.54 23.57
C LEU A 167 -25.57 2.38 23.42
N PRO A 168 -25.53 1.45 24.37
CA PRO A 168 -24.89 0.16 24.17
C PRO A 168 -25.45 -0.56 22.94
N VAL A 169 -24.60 -1.28 22.21
CA VAL A 169 -24.98 -1.98 20.96
C VAL A 169 -26.23 -2.87 21.15
N GLY A 170 -26.32 -3.59 22.27
CA GLY A 170 -27.48 -4.43 22.56
C GLY A 170 -28.80 -3.66 22.68
N GLU A 171 -28.78 -2.46 23.27
CA GLU A 171 -29.94 -1.58 23.38
C GLU A 171 -30.30 -0.96 22.03
N ALA A 172 -29.31 -0.54 21.23
CA ALA A 172 -29.53 -0.05 19.87
C ALA A 172 -30.17 -1.12 18.98
N LEU A 173 -29.70 -2.37 19.07
CA LEU A 173 -30.28 -3.52 18.35
C LEU A 173 -31.73 -3.81 18.80
N ALA A 174 -32.03 -3.68 20.10
CA ALA A 174 -33.40 -3.81 20.61
C ALA A 174 -34.30 -2.71 20.05
N ALA A 175 -33.86 -1.45 20.09
CA ALA A 175 -34.61 -0.30 19.58
C ALA A 175 -34.88 -0.36 18.06
N ILE A 176 -33.97 -0.95 17.28
CA ILE A 176 -34.18 -1.20 15.84
C ILE A 176 -35.18 -2.35 15.65
N GLN A 177 -35.08 -3.42 16.44
CA GLN A 177 -36.01 -4.56 16.37
C GLN A 177 -37.45 -4.19 16.68
N GLU A 178 -37.67 -3.31 17.66
CA GLU A 178 -39.01 -2.82 18.03
C GLU A 178 -39.69 -2.01 16.92
N ARG A 179 -38.90 -1.42 16.01
CA ARG A 179 -39.37 -0.60 14.88
C ARG A 179 -39.36 -1.35 13.54
N ALA A 180 -39.11 -2.66 13.56
CA ALA A 180 -39.21 -3.51 12.38
C ALA A 180 -40.65 -3.56 11.84
N GLY A 181 -40.82 -3.40 10.53
CA GLY A 181 -42.14 -3.31 9.89
C GLY A 181 -42.84 -1.95 10.03
N ALA A 182 -42.29 -1.02 10.81
CA ALA A 182 -42.73 0.37 10.88
C ALA A 182 -41.70 1.29 10.18
N GLU A 183 -40.52 1.45 10.78
CA GLU A 183 -39.45 2.25 10.19
C GLU A 183 -38.53 1.42 9.29
N PHE A 184 -38.27 0.17 9.66
CA PHE A 184 -37.25 -0.66 9.02
C PHE A 184 -37.85 -1.88 8.32
N ASP A 185 -37.18 -2.31 7.26
CA ASP A 185 -37.53 -3.54 6.56
C ASP A 185 -37.44 -4.77 7.50
N PRO A 186 -38.56 -5.47 7.75
CA PRO A 186 -38.61 -6.59 8.67
C PRO A 186 -37.75 -7.79 8.24
N ASP A 187 -37.41 -7.92 6.95
CA ASP A 187 -36.56 -8.99 6.43
C ASP A 187 -35.06 -8.69 6.58
N LEU A 188 -34.69 -7.40 6.61
CA LEU A 188 -33.32 -6.97 6.81
C LEU A 188 -32.92 -6.96 8.29
N VAL A 189 -33.83 -6.61 9.20
CA VAL A 189 -33.53 -6.47 10.64
C VAL A 189 -32.89 -7.73 11.27
N PRO A 190 -33.38 -8.96 11.02
CA PRO A 190 -32.75 -10.17 11.57
C PRO A 190 -31.33 -10.41 11.02
N ARG A 191 -31.12 -10.13 9.72
CA ARG A 191 -29.80 -10.25 9.07
C ARG A 191 -28.84 -9.22 9.65
N PHE A 192 -29.31 -7.98 9.81
CA PHE A 192 -28.57 -6.88 10.38
C PHE A 192 -28.12 -7.19 11.80
N ARG A 193 -29.05 -7.64 12.67
CA ARG A 193 -28.71 -8.07 14.04
C ARG A 193 -27.58 -9.09 14.06
N LYS A 194 -27.71 -10.15 13.27
CA LYS A 194 -26.69 -11.21 13.20
C LYS A 194 -25.34 -10.66 12.75
N PHE A 195 -25.32 -9.77 11.75
CA PHE A 195 -24.11 -9.14 11.23
C PHE A 195 -23.41 -8.28 12.29
N VAL A 196 -24.16 -7.46 13.03
CA VAL A 196 -23.63 -6.60 14.11
C VAL A 196 -23.05 -7.45 15.26
N GLU A 197 -23.74 -8.51 15.66
CA GLU A 197 -23.30 -9.40 16.73
C GLU A 197 -22.05 -10.22 16.33
N SER A 198 -21.87 -10.54 15.05
CA SER A 198 -20.73 -11.33 14.55
C SER A 198 -19.46 -10.53 14.26
N THR A 199 -19.51 -9.20 14.28
CA THR A 199 -18.41 -8.33 13.82
C THR A 199 -18.00 -7.33 14.90
N PRO A 200 -17.13 -7.71 15.86
CA PRO A 200 -16.62 -6.77 16.86
C PRO A 200 -15.66 -5.76 16.22
N GLY A 201 -15.98 -4.45 16.30
CA GLY A 201 -15.10 -3.37 15.85
C GLY A 201 -15.25 -3.00 14.37
N MET A 202 -16.32 -2.29 14.03
CA MET A 202 -16.59 -1.78 12.67
C MET A 202 -15.77 -0.51 12.38
N GLY A 203 -14.49 -0.68 12.04
CA GLY A 203 -13.55 0.45 11.86
C GLY A 203 -12.76 0.49 10.54
N GLU A 204 -12.93 -0.46 9.61
CA GLU A 204 -12.15 -0.50 8.36
C GLU A 204 -12.91 0.06 7.15
N ASP A 205 -12.20 0.83 6.31
CA ASP A 205 -12.69 1.38 5.03
C ASP A 205 -12.91 0.24 4.00
N PHE A 206 -14.15 0.08 3.54
CA PHE A 206 -14.62 -0.95 2.62
C PHE A 206 -13.91 -0.91 1.28
N MET A 207 -13.66 0.27 0.70
CA MET A 207 -12.96 0.38 -0.59
C MET A 207 -11.49 0.01 -0.45
N ARG A 208 -10.88 0.38 0.67
CA ARG A 208 -9.52 -0.04 1.01
C ARG A 208 -9.44 -1.56 1.25
N LYS A 209 -10.46 -2.16 1.86
CA LYS A 209 -10.58 -3.61 2.06
C LYS A 209 -10.73 -4.34 0.72
N GLN A 210 -11.63 -3.90 -0.16
CA GLN A 210 -11.82 -4.48 -1.50
C GLN A 210 -10.55 -4.40 -2.36
N GLN A 211 -9.87 -3.25 -2.36
CA GLN A 211 -8.57 -3.12 -3.03
C GLN A 211 -7.55 -4.09 -2.43
N SER A 212 -7.48 -4.21 -1.11
CA SER A 212 -6.60 -5.17 -0.42
C SER A 212 -6.91 -6.63 -0.78
N ASP A 213 -8.18 -7.01 -0.90
CA ASP A 213 -8.60 -8.39 -1.18
C ASP A 213 -8.45 -8.77 -2.66
N PHE A 214 -8.72 -7.84 -3.59
CA PHE A 214 -8.38 -8.02 -5.01
C PHE A 214 -6.87 -8.16 -5.22
N VAL A 215 -6.09 -7.36 -4.49
CA VAL A 215 -4.63 -7.45 -4.46
C VAL A 215 -4.20 -8.79 -3.90
N LYS A 216 -4.67 -9.22 -2.73
CA LYS A 216 -4.37 -10.53 -2.15
C LYS A 216 -4.69 -11.68 -3.11
N THR A 217 -5.82 -11.63 -3.80
CA THR A 217 -6.25 -12.66 -4.76
C THR A 217 -5.36 -12.67 -6.00
N SER A 218 -5.03 -11.50 -6.54
CA SER A 218 -4.11 -11.35 -7.67
C SER A 218 -2.70 -11.83 -7.32
N PHE A 219 -2.22 -11.50 -6.12
CA PHE A 219 -0.95 -11.99 -5.59
C PHE A 219 -0.96 -13.47 -5.31
N ALA A 220 -2.03 -14.02 -4.72
CA ALA A 220 -2.19 -15.46 -4.52
C ALA A 220 -2.15 -16.21 -5.85
N ALA A 221 -2.77 -15.68 -6.91
CA ALA A 221 -2.69 -16.26 -8.24
C ALA A 221 -1.27 -16.19 -8.84
N VAL A 222 -0.53 -15.10 -8.61
CA VAL A 222 0.89 -14.99 -9.00
C VAL A 222 1.75 -15.97 -8.22
N LEU A 223 1.60 -16.04 -6.89
CA LEU A 223 2.29 -16.98 -6.00
C LEU A 223 1.98 -18.43 -6.40
N GLN A 224 0.73 -18.75 -6.73
CA GLN A 224 0.35 -20.08 -7.20
C GLN A 224 1.03 -20.42 -8.53
N LYS A 225 1.16 -19.46 -9.46
CA LYS A 225 1.91 -19.66 -10.72
C LYS A 225 3.41 -19.86 -10.45
N PHE A 226 4.00 -19.17 -9.48
CA PHE A 226 5.38 -19.40 -9.04
C PHE A 226 5.55 -20.81 -8.45
N SER A 227 4.73 -21.18 -7.48
CA SER A 227 4.76 -22.50 -6.83
C SER A 227 4.48 -23.66 -7.80
N ALA A 228 3.66 -23.42 -8.83
CA ALA A 228 3.40 -24.37 -9.90
C ALA A 228 4.49 -24.40 -11.00
N GLY A 229 5.59 -23.63 -10.85
CA GLY A 229 6.69 -23.57 -11.82
C GLY A 229 6.34 -22.88 -13.15
N LYS A 230 5.20 -22.19 -13.23
CA LYS A 230 4.75 -21.47 -14.44
C LYS A 230 5.44 -20.13 -14.63
N VAL A 231 6.03 -19.57 -13.57
CA VAL A 231 6.94 -18.42 -13.66
C VAL A 231 8.35 -18.92 -13.33
N GLN A 232 9.27 -18.82 -14.29
CA GLN A 232 10.66 -19.18 -14.06
C GLN A 232 11.36 -18.03 -13.33
N PRO A 233 11.89 -18.25 -12.12
CA PRO A 233 12.71 -17.24 -11.46
C PRO A 233 13.98 -16.99 -12.29
N PRO A 234 14.55 -15.78 -12.23
CA PRO A 234 15.78 -15.49 -12.94
C PRO A 234 16.93 -16.39 -12.46
N ALA A 235 17.77 -16.82 -13.40
CA ALA A 235 19.02 -17.47 -13.09
C ALA A 235 20.03 -16.45 -12.51
N MET A 236 20.93 -16.93 -11.65
CA MET A 236 22.06 -16.11 -11.20
C MET A 236 22.94 -15.77 -12.40
N PRO A 237 23.36 -14.51 -12.59
CA PRO A 237 24.31 -14.14 -13.62
C PRO A 237 25.61 -14.95 -13.48
N GLN A 238 26.02 -15.63 -14.55
CA GLN A 238 27.18 -16.54 -14.54
C GLN A 238 28.47 -15.84 -14.06
N VAL A 239 28.68 -14.60 -14.48
CA VAL A 239 29.82 -13.75 -14.07
C VAL A 239 29.89 -13.54 -12.56
N VAL A 240 28.74 -13.36 -11.89
CA VAL A 240 28.67 -13.21 -10.43
C VAL A 240 29.03 -14.51 -9.74
N PHE A 241 28.49 -15.63 -10.23
CA PHE A 241 28.77 -16.95 -9.70
C PHE A 241 30.28 -17.27 -9.79
N GLU A 242 30.87 -17.13 -10.98
CA GLU A 242 32.30 -17.37 -11.21
C GLU A 242 33.18 -16.46 -10.34
N LEU A 243 32.82 -15.18 -10.23
CA LEU A 243 33.55 -14.21 -9.43
C LEU A 243 33.50 -14.54 -7.94
N ARG A 244 32.33 -14.90 -7.41
CA ARG A 244 32.16 -15.32 -6.02
C ARG A 244 32.97 -16.58 -5.72
N SER A 245 32.87 -17.60 -6.58
CA SER A 245 33.63 -18.84 -6.45
C SER A 245 35.14 -18.64 -6.59
N ALA A 246 35.58 -17.67 -7.40
CA ALA A 246 36.98 -17.27 -7.44
C ALA A 246 37.37 -16.68 -6.10
N ILE A 247 36.79 -15.56 -5.69
CA ILE A 247 37.19 -14.78 -4.50
C ILE A 247 37.15 -15.58 -3.19
N GLN A 248 36.26 -16.58 -3.07
CA GLN A 248 36.21 -17.47 -1.91
C GLN A 248 37.44 -18.40 -1.79
N ARG A 249 38.23 -18.58 -2.87
CA ARG A 249 39.50 -19.32 -2.82
C ARG A 249 40.62 -18.43 -2.29
N GLN A 250 41.39 -18.95 -1.33
CA GLN A 250 42.50 -18.23 -0.68
C GLN A 250 43.64 -17.82 -1.64
N GLU A 251 43.73 -18.39 -2.84
CA GLU A 251 44.81 -18.15 -3.82
C GLU A 251 44.37 -17.30 -5.03
N THR A 252 43.26 -16.57 -4.92
CA THR A 252 42.71 -15.79 -6.04
C THR A 252 43.65 -14.69 -6.52
N THR A 253 43.84 -14.57 -7.84
CA THR A 253 44.70 -13.54 -8.45
C THR A 253 43.91 -12.47 -9.19
N VAL A 254 44.48 -11.26 -9.28
CA VAL A 254 43.92 -10.16 -10.09
C VAL A 254 43.71 -10.57 -11.55
N LYS A 255 44.64 -11.36 -12.10
CA LYS A 255 44.56 -11.85 -13.48
C LYS A 255 43.34 -12.75 -13.69
N GLU A 256 43.08 -13.66 -12.76
CA GLU A 256 41.94 -14.57 -12.81
C GLU A 256 40.61 -13.82 -12.73
N VAL A 257 40.48 -12.89 -11.77
CA VAL A 257 39.31 -12.02 -11.62
C VAL A 257 39.08 -11.17 -12.88
N ALA A 258 40.15 -10.60 -13.45
CA ALA A 258 40.07 -9.83 -14.68
C ALA A 258 39.61 -10.68 -15.87
N GLN A 259 40.08 -11.93 -15.99
CA GLN A 259 39.67 -12.84 -17.06
C GLN A 259 38.18 -13.18 -16.99
N ILE A 260 37.61 -13.33 -15.79
CA ILE A 260 36.18 -13.54 -15.60
C ILE A 260 35.41 -12.31 -16.10
N LEU A 261 35.79 -11.11 -15.65
CA LEU A 261 35.10 -9.87 -15.99
C LEU A 261 35.19 -9.52 -17.47
N GLN A 262 36.33 -9.77 -18.11
CA GLN A 262 36.54 -9.47 -19.54
C GLN A 262 35.63 -10.27 -20.48
N ARG A 263 34.98 -11.34 -20.01
CA ARG A 263 33.95 -12.06 -20.77
C ARG A 263 32.67 -11.24 -20.94
N ASP A 264 32.44 -10.25 -20.08
CA ASP A 264 31.32 -9.32 -20.15
C ASP A 264 31.82 -7.88 -20.32
N PRO A 265 31.82 -7.35 -21.57
CA PRO A 265 32.29 -6.00 -21.86
C PRO A 265 31.47 -4.91 -21.16
N VAL A 266 30.17 -5.13 -20.93
CA VAL A 266 29.28 -4.13 -20.31
C VAL A 266 29.60 -4.01 -18.83
N ILE A 267 29.75 -5.13 -18.12
CA ILE A 267 30.17 -5.14 -16.73
C ILE A 267 31.58 -4.56 -16.58
N SER A 268 32.50 -4.95 -17.46
CA SER A 268 33.87 -4.42 -17.46
C SER A 268 33.92 -2.91 -17.59
N LEU A 269 33.20 -2.34 -18.57
CA LEU A 269 33.15 -0.89 -18.78
C LEU A 269 32.52 -0.17 -17.59
N ARG A 270 31.41 -0.67 -17.06
CA ARG A 270 30.73 -0.08 -15.89
C ARG A 270 31.59 -0.14 -14.64
N LEU A 271 32.29 -1.25 -14.40
CA LEU A 271 33.22 -1.38 -13.28
C LEU A 271 34.35 -0.34 -13.38
N ILE A 272 34.90 -0.13 -14.59
CA ILE A 272 35.92 0.91 -14.84
C ILE A 272 35.34 2.30 -14.56
N SER A 273 34.12 2.59 -15.02
CA SER A 273 33.44 3.86 -14.75
C SER A 273 33.25 4.09 -13.25
N VAL A 274 32.80 3.08 -12.51
CA VAL A 274 32.66 3.15 -11.04
C VAL A 274 34.03 3.33 -10.36
N ALA A 275 35.09 2.64 -10.80
CA ALA A 275 36.43 2.79 -10.24
C ALA A 275 37.09 4.17 -10.49
N ASN A 276 36.54 4.94 -11.43
CA ASN A 276 36.93 6.33 -11.70
C ASN A 276 35.98 7.36 -11.05
N SER A 277 34.91 6.93 -10.39
CA SER A 277 33.98 7.85 -9.74
C SER A 277 34.62 8.59 -8.57
N PRO A 278 34.07 9.75 -8.14
CA PRO A 278 34.59 10.49 -6.98
C PRO A 278 34.76 9.62 -5.73
N VAL A 279 33.87 8.63 -5.53
CA VAL A 279 33.85 7.72 -4.39
C VAL A 279 35.09 6.82 -4.33
N TYR A 280 35.60 6.36 -5.47
CA TYR A 280 36.74 5.43 -5.56
C TYR A 280 37.99 6.07 -6.17
N LYS A 281 37.99 7.39 -6.33
CA LYS A 281 39.03 8.13 -7.06
C LYS A 281 40.39 7.93 -6.39
N GLY A 282 41.34 7.39 -7.17
CA GLY A 282 42.73 7.22 -6.76
C GLY A 282 43.70 8.00 -7.66
N HIS A 283 44.99 7.68 -7.54
CA HIS A 283 46.01 8.26 -8.41
C HIS A 283 45.89 7.70 -9.84
N GLY A 284 45.66 8.59 -10.81
CA GLY A 284 45.56 8.25 -12.23
C GLY A 284 44.20 7.68 -12.67
N GLU A 285 43.99 7.64 -13.97
CA GLU A 285 42.78 7.12 -14.62
C GLU A 285 42.84 5.59 -14.76
N VAL A 286 41.77 4.89 -14.37
CA VAL A 286 41.61 3.45 -14.60
C VAL A 286 41.14 3.22 -16.03
N LYS A 287 41.89 2.43 -16.80
CA LYS A 287 41.58 2.13 -18.21
C LYS A 287 41.27 0.66 -18.48
N SER A 288 41.39 -0.20 -17.48
CA SER A 288 41.12 -1.63 -17.60
C SER A 288 40.70 -2.24 -16.27
N VAL A 289 40.00 -3.38 -16.32
CA VAL A 289 39.60 -4.11 -15.12
C VAL A 289 40.81 -4.60 -14.31
N GLN A 290 41.94 -4.89 -14.96
CA GLN A 290 43.20 -5.25 -14.29
C GLN A 290 43.73 -4.15 -13.38
N VAL A 291 43.44 -2.88 -13.71
CA VAL A 291 43.80 -1.71 -12.89
C VAL A 291 42.67 -1.36 -11.91
N ALA A 292 41.40 -1.64 -12.28
CA ALA A 292 40.24 -1.42 -11.41
C ALA A 292 40.27 -2.33 -10.18
N ILE A 293 40.56 -3.63 -10.36
CA ILE A 293 40.48 -4.63 -9.28
C ILE A 293 41.44 -4.30 -8.12
N PRO A 294 42.73 -3.97 -8.31
CA PRO A 294 43.60 -3.59 -7.20
C PRO A 294 43.18 -2.30 -6.50
N ARG A 295 42.53 -1.37 -7.22
CA ARG A 295 42.03 -0.11 -6.64
C ARG A 295 40.83 -0.35 -5.73
N LEU A 296 39.91 -1.21 -6.16
CA LEU A 296 38.69 -1.51 -5.43
C LEU A 296 38.93 -2.57 -4.35
N GLY A 297 39.80 -3.53 -4.62
CA GLY A 297 39.90 -4.79 -3.87
C GLY A 297 38.91 -5.85 -4.38
N PHE A 298 39.15 -7.12 -4.02
CA PHE A 298 38.32 -8.24 -4.49
C PHE A 298 36.88 -8.19 -3.98
N LYS A 299 36.68 -7.99 -2.67
CA LYS A 299 35.34 -7.93 -2.06
C LYS A 299 34.51 -6.79 -2.66
N GLU A 300 35.11 -5.62 -2.82
CA GLU A 300 34.42 -4.47 -3.43
C GLU A 300 34.10 -4.68 -4.90
N THR A 301 35.02 -5.30 -5.65
CA THR A 301 34.79 -5.69 -7.04
C THR A 301 33.56 -6.59 -7.14
N LEU A 302 33.43 -7.59 -6.25
CA LEU A 302 32.26 -8.48 -6.20
C LEU A 302 30.97 -7.69 -5.92
N SER A 303 30.98 -6.79 -4.94
CA SER A 303 29.83 -5.94 -4.59
C SER A 303 29.35 -5.09 -5.76
N ILE A 304 30.27 -4.42 -6.46
CA ILE A 304 29.95 -3.57 -7.62
C ILE A 304 29.45 -4.43 -8.79
N VAL A 305 30.09 -5.56 -9.07
CA VAL A 305 29.67 -6.47 -10.15
C VAL A 305 28.29 -7.06 -9.86
N MET A 306 27.99 -7.40 -8.61
CA MET A 306 26.66 -7.84 -8.19
C MET A 306 25.62 -6.74 -8.44
N ALA A 307 25.91 -5.49 -8.07
CA ALA A 307 25.04 -4.35 -8.34
C ALA A 307 24.80 -4.15 -9.85
N ILE A 308 25.85 -4.16 -10.67
CA ILE A 308 25.72 -4.04 -12.14
C ILE A 308 24.88 -5.18 -12.72
N ALA A 309 25.16 -6.43 -12.33
CA ALA A 309 24.48 -7.60 -12.86
C ALA A 309 23.01 -7.65 -12.42
N ASN A 310 22.70 -7.23 -11.19
CA ASN A 310 21.33 -7.17 -10.66
C ASN A 310 20.49 -6.07 -11.31
N LYS A 311 21.08 -4.97 -11.80
CA LYS A 311 20.33 -3.87 -12.44
C LYS A 311 19.42 -4.36 -13.59
N ASN A 312 19.81 -5.42 -14.29
CA ASN A 312 19.01 -6.02 -15.35
C ASN A 312 17.66 -6.59 -14.86
N LEU A 313 17.53 -6.90 -13.57
CA LEU A 313 16.26 -7.36 -12.99
C LEU A 313 15.24 -6.23 -12.82
N TYR A 314 15.68 -4.97 -12.85
CA TYR A 314 14.86 -3.77 -12.65
C TYR A 314 14.33 -3.18 -13.96
N GLN A 315 14.12 -4.01 -14.99
CA GLN A 315 13.66 -3.58 -16.30
C GLN A 315 12.22 -4.03 -16.56
N ALA A 316 11.38 -3.12 -17.08
CA ALA A 316 10.03 -3.43 -17.54
C ALA A 316 9.67 -2.66 -18.83
N ARG A 317 8.82 -3.28 -19.65
CA ARG A 317 8.31 -2.68 -20.89
C ARG A 317 7.29 -1.57 -20.63
N GLN A 318 6.36 -1.81 -19.70
CA GLN A 318 5.29 -0.87 -19.38
C GLN A 318 5.80 0.33 -18.54
N PRO A 319 5.42 1.59 -18.87
CA PRO A 319 5.94 2.78 -18.20
C PRO A 319 5.74 2.81 -16.68
N GLN A 320 4.54 2.47 -16.19
CA GLN A 320 4.23 2.47 -14.75
C GLN A 320 5.14 1.53 -13.95
N PHE A 321 5.38 0.31 -14.46
CA PHE A 321 6.26 -0.68 -13.83
C PHE A 321 7.73 -0.28 -13.95
N ARG A 322 8.12 0.37 -15.06
CA ARG A 322 9.49 0.89 -15.24
C ARG A 322 9.81 1.94 -14.19
N MET A 323 8.92 2.92 -13.99
CA MET A 323 9.09 3.95 -12.96
C MET A 323 9.20 3.34 -11.56
N ALA A 324 8.35 2.37 -11.23
CA ALA A 324 8.40 1.67 -9.95
C ALA A 324 9.72 0.90 -9.76
N LEU A 325 10.18 0.17 -10.78
CA LEU A 325 11.44 -0.58 -10.73
C LEU A 325 12.67 0.34 -10.70
N ASP A 326 12.67 1.46 -11.41
CA ASP A 326 13.76 2.44 -11.33
C ASP A 326 13.87 3.05 -9.93
N LYS A 327 12.75 3.35 -9.29
CA LYS A 327 12.73 3.80 -7.90
C LYS A 327 13.22 2.69 -6.94
N MET A 328 12.81 1.44 -7.15
CA MET A 328 13.31 0.30 -6.37
C MET A 328 14.80 0.02 -6.56
N TRP A 329 15.35 0.31 -7.74
CA TRP A 329 16.79 0.23 -7.95
C TRP A 329 17.54 1.22 -7.06
N ILE A 330 17.11 2.49 -7.07
CA ILE A 330 17.73 3.54 -6.26
C ILE A 330 17.60 3.21 -4.76
N HIS A 331 16.43 2.73 -4.33
CA HIS A 331 16.21 2.26 -2.97
C HIS A 331 17.19 1.16 -2.57
N SER A 332 17.29 0.09 -3.37
CA SER A 332 18.14 -1.06 -3.07
C SER A 332 19.62 -0.69 -3.04
N LEU A 333 20.06 0.16 -3.97
CA LEU A 333 21.44 0.66 -4.00
C LEU A 333 21.74 1.56 -2.79
N ALA A 334 20.82 2.46 -2.43
CA ALA A 334 20.96 3.32 -1.26
C ALA A 334 20.98 2.49 0.04
N THR A 335 20.15 1.45 0.14
CA THR A 335 20.12 0.55 1.30
C THR A 335 21.42 -0.25 1.41
N ALA A 336 21.99 -0.70 0.27
CA ALA A 336 23.28 -1.36 0.22
C ALA A 336 24.41 -0.47 0.78
N TYR A 337 24.49 0.79 0.31
CA TYR A 337 25.49 1.73 0.82
C TYR A 337 25.24 2.11 2.29
N ALA A 338 23.99 2.36 2.69
CA ALA A 338 23.66 2.64 4.07
C ALA A 338 24.06 1.49 5.00
N ALA A 339 23.72 0.24 4.66
CA ALA A 339 24.11 -0.94 5.43
C ALA A 339 25.64 -1.07 5.54
N LYS A 340 26.35 -0.85 4.43
CA LYS A 340 27.82 -0.83 4.41
C LYS A 340 28.42 0.25 5.32
N HIS A 341 27.88 1.45 5.28
CA HIS A 341 28.37 2.56 6.10
C HIS A 341 28.06 2.36 7.58
N PHE A 342 26.90 1.83 7.94
CA PHE A 342 26.62 1.40 9.31
C PHE A 342 27.56 0.30 9.77
N ALA A 343 27.86 -0.70 8.93
CA ALA A 343 28.79 -1.76 9.28
C ALA A 343 30.19 -1.22 9.61
N ARG A 344 30.63 -0.13 8.96
CA ARG A 344 31.91 0.54 9.25
C ARG A 344 31.91 1.32 10.56
N THR A 345 30.75 1.74 11.06
CA THR A 345 30.65 2.42 12.37
C THR A 345 30.43 1.45 13.53
N LEU A 346 30.22 0.17 13.23
CA LEU A 346 29.96 -0.90 14.19
C LEU A 346 31.13 -1.90 14.20
N PRO A 347 31.31 -2.70 15.26
CA PRO A 347 32.31 -3.75 15.27
C PRO A 347 31.75 -4.99 14.53
N LEU A 348 31.67 -4.91 13.20
CA LEU A 348 31.27 -5.99 12.30
C LEU A 348 32.40 -6.32 11.32
N ASP A 349 32.62 -7.61 11.05
CA ASP A 349 33.84 -8.11 10.41
C ASP A 349 33.86 -7.97 8.87
N ASP A 350 32.72 -7.68 8.23
CA ASP A 350 32.62 -7.60 6.76
C ASP A 350 31.55 -6.61 6.24
N PRO A 351 31.90 -5.32 6.07
CA PRO A 351 31.00 -4.31 5.50
C PRO A 351 30.51 -4.63 4.09
N GLU A 352 31.29 -5.37 3.29
CA GLU A 352 30.92 -5.75 1.93
C GLU A 352 29.82 -6.82 1.91
N ILE A 353 29.76 -7.72 2.89
CA ILE A 353 28.63 -8.63 3.07
C ILE A 353 27.34 -7.85 3.36
N LEU A 354 27.39 -6.86 4.24
CA LEU A 354 26.23 -6.01 4.57
C LEU A 354 25.76 -5.18 3.37
N PHE A 355 26.68 -4.74 2.52
CA PHE A 355 26.33 -4.14 1.23
C PHE A 355 25.49 -5.09 0.38
N LEU A 356 25.95 -6.34 0.21
CA LEU A 356 25.24 -7.34 -0.59
C LEU A 356 23.86 -7.66 0.00
N MET A 357 23.76 -7.80 1.33
CA MET A 357 22.50 -8.00 2.03
C MET A 357 21.53 -6.83 1.79
N GLY A 358 22.00 -5.59 1.93
CA GLY A 358 21.20 -4.40 1.63
C GLY A 358 20.79 -4.28 0.16
N LEU A 359 21.62 -4.73 -0.78
CA LEU A 359 21.31 -4.71 -2.21
C LEU A 359 20.19 -5.70 -2.58
N ILE A 360 20.11 -6.85 -1.91
CA ILE A 360 19.17 -7.93 -2.26
C ILE A 360 18.01 -8.08 -1.27
N HIS A 361 17.95 -7.28 -0.20
CA HIS A 361 16.92 -7.40 0.84
C HIS A 361 15.50 -7.41 0.26
N ASP A 362 15.26 -6.57 -0.75
CA ASP A 362 13.99 -6.37 -1.42
C ASP A 362 13.87 -7.09 -2.77
N ILE A 363 14.74 -8.07 -3.05
CA ILE A 363 14.74 -8.77 -4.35
C ILE A 363 13.39 -9.42 -4.66
N GLY A 364 12.64 -9.85 -3.64
CA GLY A 364 11.29 -10.37 -3.79
C GLY A 364 10.31 -9.37 -4.41
N LYS A 365 10.45 -8.06 -4.08
CA LYS A 365 9.60 -7.00 -4.65
C LYS A 365 9.86 -6.84 -6.14
N VAL A 366 11.12 -6.87 -6.53
CA VAL A 366 11.58 -6.77 -7.92
C VAL A 366 11.02 -7.91 -8.76
N ILE A 367 11.10 -9.14 -8.26
CA ILE A 367 10.57 -10.33 -8.96
C ILE A 367 9.05 -10.25 -9.11
N LEU A 368 8.33 -9.86 -8.06
CA LEU A 368 6.88 -9.74 -8.09
C LEU A 368 6.42 -8.63 -9.05
N LEU A 369 7.05 -7.46 -9.01
CA LEU A 369 6.78 -6.35 -9.94
C LEU A 369 7.00 -6.78 -11.38
N ARG A 370 8.11 -7.47 -11.66
CA ARG A 370 8.42 -7.95 -13.01
C ARG A 370 7.43 -9.01 -13.48
N ALA A 371 7.11 -9.98 -12.63
CA ALA A 371 6.14 -11.02 -12.96
C ALA A 371 4.76 -10.43 -13.27
N LEU A 372 4.35 -9.39 -12.53
CA LEU A 372 3.13 -8.64 -12.82
C LEU A 372 3.22 -7.83 -14.11
N ALA A 373 4.34 -7.18 -14.36
CA ALA A 373 4.57 -6.43 -15.60
C ALA A 373 4.51 -7.35 -16.84
N ASP A 374 5.05 -8.56 -16.74
CA ASP A 374 5.07 -9.56 -17.81
C ASP A 374 3.70 -10.25 -17.98
N ALA A 375 2.95 -10.44 -16.89
CA ALA A 375 1.62 -11.06 -16.90
C ALA A 375 0.48 -10.10 -17.28
N SER A 376 0.65 -8.80 -17.02
CA SER A 376 -0.38 -7.80 -17.26
C SER A 376 -0.58 -7.58 -18.76
N LYS A 377 -1.73 -8.04 -19.26
CA LYS A 377 -2.25 -7.66 -20.57
C LYS A 377 -3.21 -6.48 -20.36
N GLU A 378 -2.76 -5.28 -20.74
CA GLU A 378 -3.50 -4.01 -20.85
C GLU A 378 -4.28 -3.48 -19.61
N LYS A 379 -4.57 -4.29 -18.58
CA LYS A 379 -5.33 -3.91 -17.38
C LYS A 379 -4.59 -4.33 -16.10
N ALA A 380 -3.60 -3.55 -15.68
CA ALA A 380 -2.97 -3.72 -14.38
C ALA A 380 -3.81 -3.04 -13.27
N PRO A 381 -3.79 -3.55 -12.03
CA PRO A 381 -4.30 -2.82 -10.88
C PRO A 381 -3.58 -1.47 -10.69
N PRO A 382 -4.16 -0.51 -9.94
CA PRO A 382 -3.46 0.69 -9.48
C PRO A 382 -2.12 0.36 -8.80
N MET A 383 -1.12 1.22 -8.99
CA MET A 383 0.25 0.93 -8.55
C MET A 383 0.40 0.88 -7.03
N ASP A 384 -0.35 1.70 -6.29
CA ASP A 384 -0.43 1.69 -4.83
C ASP A 384 -0.97 0.35 -4.31
N ALA A 385 -2.03 -0.16 -4.93
CA ALA A 385 -2.59 -1.47 -4.63
C ALA A 385 -1.58 -2.60 -4.91
N ILE A 386 -0.86 -2.53 -6.05
CA ILE A 386 0.22 -3.46 -6.37
C ILE A 386 1.30 -3.42 -5.29
N LEU A 387 1.81 -2.25 -4.94
CA LEU A 387 2.90 -2.08 -3.96
C LEU A 387 2.51 -2.61 -2.58
N ALA A 388 1.27 -2.39 -2.13
CA ALA A 388 0.75 -2.93 -0.88
C ALA A 388 0.73 -4.47 -0.87
N GLY A 389 0.31 -5.09 -1.98
CA GLY A 389 0.30 -6.55 -2.10
C GLY A 389 1.69 -7.18 -2.13
N ILE A 390 2.62 -6.55 -2.85
CA ILE A 390 4.01 -6.97 -2.89
C ILE A 390 4.63 -6.91 -1.51
N GLN A 391 4.34 -5.86 -0.74
CA GLN A 391 4.87 -5.70 0.62
C GLN A 391 4.55 -6.91 1.50
N ASN A 392 3.38 -7.55 1.34
CA ASN A 392 3.02 -8.72 2.15
C ASN A 392 3.66 -10.02 1.69
N ALA A 393 4.10 -10.12 0.42
CA ALA A 393 4.58 -11.36 -0.18
C ALA A 393 6.10 -11.42 -0.39
N HIS A 394 6.76 -10.27 -0.46
CA HIS A 394 8.14 -10.17 -0.96
C HIS A 394 9.17 -10.96 -0.15
N GLN A 395 9.04 -11.01 1.17
CA GLN A 395 10.00 -11.73 2.03
C GLN A 395 10.05 -13.21 1.65
N SER A 396 8.88 -13.85 1.51
CA SER A 396 8.80 -15.27 1.14
C SER A 396 9.39 -15.57 -0.25
N ILE A 397 9.12 -14.71 -1.24
CA ILE A 397 9.64 -14.84 -2.61
C ILE A 397 11.15 -14.59 -2.64
N GLY A 398 11.62 -13.57 -1.92
CA GLY A 398 13.03 -13.25 -1.81
C GLY A 398 13.81 -14.41 -1.19
N THR A 399 13.35 -14.94 -0.05
CA THR A 399 13.97 -16.11 0.61
C THR A 399 13.99 -17.33 -0.30
N MET A 400 12.90 -17.63 -1.01
CA MET A 400 12.85 -18.72 -1.99
C MET A 400 13.90 -18.54 -3.09
N LEU A 401 14.03 -17.34 -3.64
CA LEU A 401 15.00 -17.03 -4.70
C LEU A 401 16.44 -17.19 -4.21
N LEU A 402 16.76 -16.64 -3.03
CA LEU A 402 18.09 -16.72 -2.45
C LEU A 402 18.52 -18.16 -2.17
N LYS A 403 17.60 -18.99 -1.66
CA LYS A 403 17.83 -20.42 -1.47
C LYS A 403 18.16 -21.12 -2.80
N ARG A 404 17.44 -20.81 -3.87
CA ARG A 404 17.70 -21.35 -5.22
C ARG A 404 19.02 -20.88 -5.80
N TRP A 405 19.45 -19.67 -5.47
CA TRP A 405 20.73 -19.09 -5.87
C TRP A 405 21.91 -19.56 -4.99
N GLY A 406 21.67 -20.41 -3.98
CA GLY A 406 22.72 -20.92 -3.10
C GLY A 406 23.37 -19.83 -2.25
N PHE A 407 22.58 -18.85 -1.80
CA PHE A 407 23.00 -17.95 -0.72
C PHE A 407 22.84 -18.65 0.64
N GLY A 408 23.74 -18.34 1.57
CA GLY A 408 23.71 -18.90 2.92
C GLY A 408 22.49 -18.45 3.73
N ASP A 409 22.28 -19.11 4.87
CA ASP A 409 21.14 -18.85 5.75
C ASP A 409 21.16 -17.43 6.32
N GLU A 410 22.33 -16.82 6.45
CA GLU A 410 22.51 -15.44 6.88
C GLU A 410 21.80 -14.43 5.96
N PHE A 411 21.88 -14.64 4.63
CA PHE A 411 21.17 -13.79 3.68
C PHE A 411 19.67 -14.06 3.66
N GLN A 412 19.29 -15.34 3.80
CA GLN A 412 17.88 -15.75 3.84
C GLN A 412 17.18 -15.16 5.06
N ASN A 413 17.83 -15.18 6.23
CA ASN A 413 17.33 -14.62 7.48
C ASN A 413 17.08 -13.11 7.36
N VAL A 414 18.05 -12.36 6.82
CA VAL A 414 17.89 -10.92 6.56
C VAL A 414 16.67 -10.64 5.69
N VAL A 415 16.56 -11.28 4.52
CA VAL A 415 15.40 -11.07 3.63
C VAL A 415 14.09 -11.41 4.34
N SER A 416 14.06 -12.48 5.13
CA SER A 416 12.83 -12.93 5.80
C SER A 416 12.38 -12.06 6.98
N LEU A 417 13.30 -11.32 7.62
CA LEU A 417 13.03 -10.66 8.91
C LEU A 417 13.22 -9.14 8.91
N HIS A 418 13.75 -8.53 7.85
CA HIS A 418 14.13 -7.11 7.84
C HIS A 418 13.00 -6.08 7.98
N GLU A 419 11.71 -6.46 7.97
CA GLU A 419 10.55 -5.55 8.15
C GLU A 419 9.88 -5.67 9.53
N GLY A 420 10.33 -6.60 10.40
CA GLY A 420 9.56 -7.07 11.55
C GLY A 420 9.36 -6.09 12.71
N GLY A 421 10.28 -5.12 12.89
CA GLY A 421 10.23 -4.06 13.92
C GLY A 421 10.35 -4.53 15.39
N ASN A 422 9.87 -5.74 15.71
CA ASN A 422 9.88 -6.37 17.02
C ASN A 422 11.20 -7.11 17.28
N TYR A 423 12.31 -6.38 17.23
CA TYR A 423 13.64 -6.93 17.47
C TYR A 423 14.00 -6.92 18.96
N ASN A 424 14.88 -7.84 19.34
CA ASN A 424 15.39 -8.00 20.70
C ASN A 424 16.91 -8.31 20.68
N ASP A 425 17.52 -8.47 21.85
CA ASP A 425 18.96 -8.71 21.99
C ASP A 425 19.46 -10.03 21.36
N GLN A 426 18.56 -10.95 20.98
CA GLN A 426 18.89 -12.19 20.28
C GLN A 426 18.80 -12.05 18.75
N THR A 427 18.38 -10.89 18.25
CA THR A 427 18.29 -10.64 16.81
C THR A 427 19.68 -10.43 16.22
N ASP A 428 19.99 -11.15 15.15
CA ASP A 428 21.25 -11.01 14.41
C ASP A 428 21.50 -9.55 13.99
N ARG A 429 22.73 -9.07 14.18
CA ARG A 429 23.07 -7.66 13.95
C ARG A 429 22.90 -7.26 12.48
N GLU A 430 23.07 -8.20 11.57
CA GLU A 430 22.88 -8.04 10.14
C GLU A 430 21.43 -7.65 9.80
N ILE A 431 20.45 -8.29 10.45
CA ILE A 431 19.02 -7.96 10.29
C ILE A 431 18.77 -6.54 10.77
N LEU A 432 19.31 -6.17 11.94
CA LEU A 432 19.16 -4.83 12.52
C LEU A 432 19.75 -3.75 11.60
N VAL A 433 20.95 -4.00 11.05
CA VAL A 433 21.64 -3.06 10.15
C VAL A 433 20.84 -2.87 8.86
N VAL A 434 20.35 -3.95 8.26
CA VAL A 434 19.59 -3.87 7.01
C VAL A 434 18.22 -3.23 7.23
N HIS A 435 17.54 -3.53 8.34
CA HIS A 435 16.31 -2.82 8.72
C HIS A 435 16.57 -1.31 8.88
N LEU A 436 17.58 -0.92 9.66
CA LEU A 436 17.90 0.50 9.87
C LEU A 436 18.26 1.20 8.56
N ALA A 437 19.04 0.54 7.69
CA ALA A 437 19.37 1.04 6.36
C ALA A 437 18.11 1.23 5.49
N ASN A 438 17.21 0.25 5.45
CA ASN A 438 15.92 0.34 4.76
C ASN A 438 15.12 1.55 5.26
N MET A 439 14.94 1.72 6.57
CA MET A 439 14.21 2.85 7.14
C MET A 439 14.88 4.20 6.85
N LEU A 440 16.21 4.28 6.92
CA LEU A 440 16.96 5.49 6.56
C LEU A 440 16.69 5.89 5.10
N THR A 441 16.68 4.93 4.17
CA THR A 441 16.40 5.25 2.75
C THR A 441 14.95 5.65 2.47
N ARG A 442 13.99 5.17 3.26
CA ARG A 442 12.60 5.67 3.23
C ARG A 442 12.55 7.14 3.65
N LYS A 443 13.22 7.49 4.76
CA LYS A 443 13.36 8.89 5.21
C LYS A 443 14.00 9.79 4.15
N MET A 444 15.00 9.29 3.41
CA MET A 444 15.66 10.04 2.33
C MET A 444 14.78 10.22 1.07
N GLY A 445 13.61 9.59 0.98
CA GLY A 445 12.72 9.65 -0.18
C GLY A 445 13.14 8.74 -1.34
N TYR A 446 14.07 7.81 -1.12
CA TYR A 446 14.50 6.85 -2.13
C TYR A 446 13.56 5.64 -2.26
N SER A 447 12.59 5.47 -1.36
CA SER A 447 11.63 4.36 -1.40
C SER A 447 10.26 4.78 -1.92
N SER A 448 9.51 3.82 -2.48
CA SER A 448 8.08 3.97 -2.78
C SER A 448 7.20 3.86 -1.53
N PHE A 449 7.75 3.36 -0.42
CA PHE A 449 7.07 3.24 0.86
C PHE A 449 7.39 4.44 1.74
N ALA A 450 6.35 5.05 2.32
CA ALA A 450 6.47 6.27 3.10
C ALA A 450 7.22 6.03 4.43
N TRP A 451 7.90 7.08 4.89
CA TRP A 451 8.39 7.22 6.26
C TRP A 451 7.30 7.87 7.12
N ASP A 452 7.11 7.39 8.34
CA ASP A 452 6.06 7.85 9.26
C ASP A 452 6.41 9.14 10.03
N GLY A 453 7.64 9.63 9.88
CA GLY A 453 8.08 10.91 10.45
C GLY A 453 8.74 10.81 11.84
N GLY A 454 9.03 9.62 12.35
CA GLY A 454 9.71 9.44 13.65
C GLY A 454 11.20 9.82 13.66
N ASP A 455 11.86 9.63 14.81
CA ASP A 455 13.33 9.60 14.89
C ASP A 455 13.84 8.17 14.63
N LEU A 456 14.75 8.02 13.68
CA LEU A 456 15.39 6.73 13.37
C LEU A 456 16.16 6.17 14.56
N ALA A 457 16.67 7.01 15.47
CA ALA A 457 17.37 6.56 16.67
C ALA A 457 16.44 5.88 17.69
N GLU A 458 15.13 6.13 17.63
CA GLU A 458 14.14 5.50 18.50
C GLU A 458 13.72 4.11 18.03
N LEU A 459 14.06 3.74 16.79
CA LEU A 459 13.82 2.40 16.28
C LEU A 459 14.53 1.34 17.13
N SER A 460 13.87 0.19 17.34
CA SER A 460 14.44 -0.96 18.06
C SER A 460 15.80 -1.36 17.49
N SER A 461 15.94 -1.37 16.16
CA SER A 461 17.22 -1.67 15.50
C SER A 461 18.33 -0.67 15.82
N ALA A 462 18.04 0.62 15.85
CA ALA A 462 19.05 1.64 16.17
C ALA A 462 19.49 1.53 17.64
N ARG A 463 18.53 1.34 18.55
CA ARG A 463 18.79 1.16 19.98
C ARG A 463 19.63 -0.08 20.27
N LEU A 464 19.29 -1.22 19.69
CA LEU A 464 20.02 -2.49 19.84
C LEU A 464 21.43 -2.42 19.22
N LEU A 465 21.61 -1.62 18.16
CA LEU A 465 22.92 -1.37 17.57
C LEU A 465 23.75 -0.32 18.34
N GLY A 466 23.15 0.40 19.29
CA GLY A 466 23.80 1.48 20.04
C GLY A 466 24.12 2.72 19.19
N LEU A 467 23.34 2.99 18.14
CA LEU A 467 23.58 4.11 17.22
C LEU A 467 22.83 5.37 17.68
N SER A 468 23.54 6.50 17.78
CA SER A 468 22.95 7.81 18.05
C SER A 468 22.39 8.47 16.80
N SER A 469 21.50 9.46 16.97
CA SER A 469 20.96 10.27 15.87
C SER A 469 22.07 10.93 15.05
N ASP A 470 23.16 11.39 15.68
CA ASP A 470 24.34 11.95 14.99
C ASP A 470 25.06 10.92 14.11
N ALA A 471 25.20 9.68 14.59
CA ALA A 471 25.83 8.62 13.81
C ALA A 471 24.98 8.27 12.58
N ILE A 472 23.66 8.19 12.74
CA ILE A 472 22.70 7.97 11.66
C ILE A 472 22.74 9.14 10.65
N GLY A 473 22.78 10.38 11.13
CA GLY A 473 22.86 11.58 10.29
C GLY A 473 24.10 11.62 9.40
N ARG A 474 25.28 11.22 9.93
CA ARG A 474 26.51 11.13 9.11
C ARG A 474 26.39 10.08 8.00
N VAL A 475 25.76 8.94 8.29
CA VAL A 475 25.49 7.90 7.28
C VAL A 475 24.51 8.42 6.23
N GLU A 476 23.47 9.15 6.64
CA GLU A 476 22.49 9.78 5.73
C GLU A 476 23.17 10.70 4.71
N GLU A 477 24.01 11.63 5.18
CA GLU A 477 24.74 12.58 4.33
C GLU A 477 25.66 11.85 3.35
N THR A 478 26.46 10.90 3.87
CA THR A 478 27.38 10.10 3.04
C THR A 478 26.64 9.34 1.95
N VAL A 479 25.51 8.71 2.27
CA VAL A 479 24.73 7.93 1.30
C VAL A 479 24.13 8.84 0.23
N LYS A 480 23.64 10.03 0.58
CA LYS A 480 23.12 11.00 -0.41
C LYS A 480 24.21 11.42 -1.40
N GLU A 481 25.41 11.71 -0.92
CA GLU A 481 26.56 12.06 -1.78
C GLU A 481 26.95 10.90 -2.69
N VAL A 482 27.10 9.70 -2.13
CA VAL A 482 27.44 8.49 -2.90
C VAL A 482 26.42 8.23 -3.99
N ILE A 483 25.12 8.22 -3.68
CA ILE A 483 24.05 7.95 -4.64
C ILE A 483 24.00 9.00 -5.75
N LYS A 484 24.19 10.29 -5.42
CA LYS A 484 24.31 11.36 -6.42
C LYS A 484 25.46 11.09 -7.41
N ASP A 485 26.60 10.63 -6.91
CA ASP A 485 27.82 10.47 -7.71
C ASP A 485 27.86 9.20 -8.55
N ILE A 486 27.19 8.12 -8.14
CA ILE A 486 27.36 6.82 -8.80
C ILE A 486 26.08 6.18 -9.34
N ALA A 487 24.88 6.61 -8.92
CA ALA A 487 23.65 5.89 -9.30
C ALA A 487 23.42 5.82 -10.82
N HIS A 488 23.91 6.83 -11.55
CA HIS A 488 23.83 6.91 -13.02
C HIS A 488 24.88 6.06 -13.75
N LEU A 489 25.87 5.50 -13.03
CA LEU A 489 26.93 4.65 -13.58
C LEU A 489 26.52 3.17 -13.64
N PHE A 490 25.45 2.80 -12.93
CA PHE A 490 24.79 1.50 -12.97
C PHE A 490 23.55 1.56 -13.88
#